data_AF-A0A1I6E496-F1
#
_entry.id   AF-A0A1I6E496-F1
#
_cell.length_a   1.000
_cell.length_b   1.000
_cell.length_c   1.000
_cell.angle_alpha   90.00
_cell.angle_beta   90.00
_cell.angle_gamma   90.00
#
_symmetry.space_group_name_H-M   'P 1'
#
loop_
_entity.id
_entity.type
_entity.pdbx_description
1 polymer ?
#
loop_
_entity_poly.entity_id
_entity_poly.type
_entity_poly.pdbx_seq_one_letter_code
_entity_poly.pdbx_strand_id
1 'polypeptide(L)'
;MTAILFIAMASLSLILWHIDLTVCTGLCSQLDIGFLNRSWFLWGAVYYSIAGILTTWFNKNWAVIALLINGILFHFFLIVNGYKITNLLCPICIAFLGAEIVLLILYVMEKPQQQNKYLVFGPGKAVFMVALIVFALNPASIEIPIDSHVASAEVKHEESGALIQETEPSAMVDQVDEAEKPGQVDTGKILTVENSHGITTQIDISQKPALLFAWWCAHCDQALKEYAKYQPDKRPYLVAVFLKGTNDREYIEQKLKANGIKGEYYIYRETPPVESVPVLIWRTGGKINKAVPVAGEQRLLGIARIQTGNGNGGYNAVLAGAALNETIVLPGEVFSFNETVGERTPEKGYRVSRVIVVTGNGPEYAEGIGGGICRTSTVLNWAVENAGLEVVEQHPHSLPVEYGKERGDTAVAWPSLDYRFRNNTGEKITIKTKTVGEWLEVEIWAG
;
A
#
# COMPACT_ATOMS: atom_id res chain seq x y z
N MET A 1 23.66 -29.02 14.11
CA MET A 1 23.50 -28.16 12.92
C MET A 1 22.15 -27.46 12.92
N THR A 2 21.06 -28.22 13.08
CA THR A 2 19.67 -27.74 12.98
C THR A 2 19.36 -26.48 13.81
N ALA A 3 19.84 -26.42 15.06
CA ALA A 3 19.59 -25.25 15.93
C ALA A 3 20.21 -23.93 15.45
N ILE A 4 21.28 -23.96 14.64
CA ILE A 4 21.85 -22.75 14.03
C ILE A 4 20.91 -22.22 12.94
N LEU A 5 20.28 -23.12 12.18
CA LEU A 5 19.29 -22.76 11.16
C LEU A 5 18.02 -22.17 11.80
N PHE A 6 17.60 -22.67 12.96
CA PHE A 6 16.53 -22.04 13.76
C PHE A 6 16.87 -20.61 14.19
N ILE A 7 18.09 -20.35 14.64
CA ILE A 7 18.55 -18.98 14.96
C ILE A 7 18.57 -18.11 13.69
N ALA A 8 19.01 -18.65 12.54
CA ALA A 8 18.98 -17.94 11.27
C ALA A 8 17.53 -17.59 10.84
N MET A 9 16.57 -18.49 11.03
CA MET A 9 15.15 -18.21 10.78
C MET A 9 14.59 -17.17 11.74
N ALA A 10 14.95 -17.21 13.03
CA ALA A 10 14.54 -16.19 14.00
C ALA A 10 15.09 -14.80 13.65
N SER A 11 16.38 -14.71 13.27
CA SER A 11 16.99 -13.48 12.79
C SER A 11 16.36 -13.00 11.48
N LEU A 12 16.06 -13.91 10.54
CA LEU A 12 15.36 -13.57 9.30
C LEU A 12 13.96 -13.02 9.60
N SER A 13 13.20 -13.63 10.51
CA SER A 13 11.90 -13.12 10.94
C SER A 13 11.98 -11.69 11.52
N LEU A 14 12.99 -11.40 12.35
CA LEU A 14 13.23 -10.04 12.86
C LEU A 14 13.64 -9.06 11.76
N ILE A 15 14.45 -9.49 10.80
CA ILE A 15 14.84 -8.67 9.65
C ILE A 15 13.61 -8.35 8.78
N LEU A 16 12.81 -9.35 8.41
CA LEU A 16 11.60 -9.19 7.61
C LEU A 16 10.56 -8.28 8.28
N TRP A 17 10.44 -8.39 9.62
CA TRP A 17 9.64 -7.46 10.43
C TRP A 17 10.21 -6.03 10.40
N HIS A 18 11.52 -5.86 10.63
CA HIS A 18 12.13 -4.53 10.75
C HIS A 18 12.17 -3.73 9.45
N ILE A 19 12.35 -4.40 8.31
CA ILE A 19 12.44 -3.73 7.00
C ILE A 19 11.08 -3.47 6.35
N ASP A 20 9.97 -3.68 7.09
CA ASP A 20 8.57 -3.56 6.63
C ASP A 20 8.42 -4.00 5.17
N LEU A 21 8.66 -5.29 4.91
CA LEU A 21 8.87 -5.82 3.56
C LEU A 21 7.58 -5.79 2.72
N THR A 22 7.28 -4.59 2.23
CA THR A 22 6.19 -4.13 1.38
C THR A 22 6.18 -4.74 -0.03
N VAL A 23 7.07 -5.71 -0.29
CA VAL A 23 6.90 -6.71 -1.37
C VAL A 23 5.67 -7.60 -1.11
N CYS A 24 5.02 -7.51 0.06
CA CYS A 24 3.67 -8.01 0.31
C CYS A 24 2.63 -6.88 0.55
N THR A 25 2.77 -5.74 -0.14
CA THR A 25 1.71 -4.71 -0.22
C THR A 25 0.38 -5.32 -0.64
N GLY A 26 -0.58 -5.33 0.30
CA GLY A 26 -1.96 -5.78 0.11
C GLY A 26 -2.28 -7.23 0.48
N LEU A 27 -1.27 -8.11 0.69
CA LEU A 27 -1.51 -9.57 0.75
C LEU A 27 -1.38 -10.22 2.12
N CYS A 28 -0.43 -9.77 2.94
CA CYS A 28 -0.31 -10.24 4.32
C CYS A 28 -0.83 -9.20 5.33
N SER A 29 -0.88 -7.92 4.97
CA SER A 29 -1.37 -6.84 5.84
C SER A 29 -2.85 -7.01 6.24
N GLN A 30 -3.70 -7.56 5.37
CA GLN A 30 -5.10 -7.87 5.71
C GLN A 30 -5.27 -9.05 6.68
N LEU A 31 -4.21 -9.82 6.93
CA LEU A 31 -4.14 -10.85 7.98
C LEU A 31 -3.31 -10.40 9.18
N ASP A 32 -2.75 -9.18 9.17
CA ASP A 32 -1.72 -8.75 10.13
C ASP A 32 -2.29 -8.18 11.45
N ILE A 33 -3.58 -8.41 11.70
CA ILE A 33 -4.12 -8.52 13.07
C ILE A 33 -3.67 -9.88 13.61
N GLY A 34 -2.36 -10.04 13.82
CA GLY A 34 -1.82 -11.27 14.40
C GLY A 34 -2.31 -11.49 15.83
N PHE A 35 -2.05 -12.66 16.40
CA PHE A 35 -2.48 -12.95 17.78
C PHE A 35 -1.94 -11.88 18.76
N LEU A 36 -2.77 -11.41 19.69
CA LEU A 36 -2.49 -10.23 20.55
C LEU A 36 -2.17 -8.92 19.79
N ASN A 37 -2.59 -8.83 18.53
CA ASN A 37 -2.43 -7.68 17.65
C ASN A 37 -0.96 -7.27 17.49
N ARG A 38 -0.18 -8.22 16.97
CA ARG A 38 1.27 -8.16 16.72
C ARG A 38 1.57 -8.87 15.41
N SER A 39 2.49 -8.34 14.61
CA SER A 39 2.83 -8.93 13.30
C SER A 39 3.24 -10.40 13.40
N TRP A 40 2.80 -11.20 12.42
CA TRP A 40 3.14 -12.63 12.34
C TRP A 40 4.65 -12.90 12.23
N PHE A 41 5.43 -11.97 11.67
CA PHE A 41 6.90 -12.09 11.65
C PHE A 41 7.50 -12.03 13.06
N LEU A 42 6.92 -11.23 13.96
CA LEU A 42 7.38 -11.11 15.34
C LEU A 42 7.05 -12.37 16.15
N TRP A 43 5.89 -12.97 15.90
CA TRP A 43 5.56 -14.32 16.39
C TRP A 43 6.50 -15.39 15.84
N GLY A 44 6.86 -15.33 14.55
CA GLY A 44 7.85 -16.20 13.93
C GLY A 44 9.22 -16.10 14.63
N ALA A 45 9.69 -14.89 14.92
CA ALA A 45 10.94 -14.67 15.65
C ALA A 45 10.95 -15.32 17.04
N VAL A 46 9.86 -15.19 17.80
CA VAL A 46 9.68 -15.85 19.11
C VAL A 46 9.65 -17.37 18.96
N TYR A 47 8.85 -17.89 18.02
CA TYR A 47 8.72 -19.32 17.75
C TYR A 47 10.05 -19.99 17.35
N TYR A 48 10.75 -19.44 16.35
CA TYR A 48 12.03 -20.00 15.89
C TYR A 48 13.12 -19.92 16.96
N SER A 49 13.11 -18.88 17.81
CA SER A 49 14.01 -18.78 18.96
C SER A 49 13.76 -19.89 19.99
N ILE A 50 12.49 -20.14 20.34
CA ILE A 50 12.11 -21.22 21.27
C ILE A 50 12.46 -22.59 20.68
N ALA A 51 12.11 -22.84 19.42
CA ALA A 51 12.43 -24.08 18.72
C ALA A 51 13.95 -24.33 18.63
N GLY A 52 14.75 -23.28 18.35
CA GLY A 52 16.20 -23.33 18.36
C GLY A 52 16.78 -23.72 19.72
N ILE A 53 16.26 -23.15 20.81
CA ILE A 53 16.68 -23.50 22.18
C ILE A 53 16.30 -24.97 22.49
N LEU A 54 15.04 -25.36 22.28
CA LEU A 54 14.54 -26.69 22.61
C LEU A 54 15.26 -27.80 21.83
N THR A 55 15.56 -27.58 20.54
CA THR A 55 16.29 -28.56 19.71
C THR A 55 17.76 -28.77 20.14
N THR A 56 18.37 -27.84 20.88
CA THR A 56 19.71 -28.06 21.49
C THR A 56 19.68 -28.84 22.82
N TRP A 57 18.56 -28.79 23.54
CA TRP A 57 18.43 -29.40 24.87
C TRP A 57 17.80 -30.79 24.82
N PHE A 58 16.87 -30.99 23.89
CA PHE A 58 16.11 -32.21 23.75
C PHE A 58 16.34 -32.79 22.35
N ASN A 59 16.84 -34.03 22.29
CA ASN A 59 17.09 -34.73 21.03
C ASN A 59 15.96 -35.72 20.74
N LYS A 60 15.40 -35.67 19.51
CA LYS A 60 14.24 -36.48 19.05
C LYS A 60 13.08 -36.55 20.05
N ASN A 61 12.84 -35.47 20.78
CA ASN A 61 11.81 -35.41 21.80
C ASN A 61 10.45 -35.15 21.16
N TRP A 62 9.45 -35.93 21.54
CA TRP A 62 8.10 -35.88 20.94
C TRP A 62 7.44 -34.51 21.06
N ALA A 63 7.67 -33.76 22.14
CA ALA A 63 7.08 -32.44 22.34
C ALA A 63 7.74 -31.38 21.43
N VAL A 64 9.04 -31.54 21.15
CA VAL A 64 9.74 -30.70 20.16
C VAL A 64 9.26 -31.03 18.75
N ILE A 65 9.10 -32.32 18.41
CA ILE A 65 8.50 -32.75 17.14
C ILE A 65 7.08 -32.16 16.98
N ALA A 66 6.26 -32.23 18.03
CA ALA A 66 4.92 -31.66 18.03
C ALA A 66 4.92 -30.13 17.84
N LEU A 67 5.83 -29.40 18.49
CA LEU A 67 6.00 -27.95 18.28
C LEU A 67 6.30 -27.64 16.80
N LEU A 68 7.24 -28.37 16.18
CA LEU A 68 7.61 -28.16 14.79
C LEU A 68 6.48 -28.50 13.80
N ILE A 69 5.71 -29.56 14.07
CA ILE A 69 4.52 -29.89 13.28
C ILE A 69 3.46 -28.79 13.40
N ASN A 70 3.27 -28.19 14.58
CA ASN A 70 2.34 -27.08 14.74
C ASN A 70 2.76 -25.83 13.94
N GLY A 71 4.05 -25.52 13.83
CA GLY A 71 4.53 -24.47 12.93
C GLY A 71 4.15 -24.72 11.47
N ILE A 72 4.40 -25.94 10.97
CA ILE A 72 4.06 -26.35 9.60
C ILE A 72 2.55 -26.22 9.34
N LEU A 73 1.72 -26.69 10.28
CA LEU A 73 0.26 -26.55 10.20
C LEU A 73 -0.19 -25.09 10.25
N PHE A 74 0.50 -24.24 11.02
CA PHE A 74 0.20 -22.81 11.11
C PHE A 74 0.58 -22.05 9.82
N HIS A 75 1.75 -22.31 9.23
CA HIS A 75 2.10 -21.75 7.92
C HIS A 75 1.16 -22.24 6.81
N PHE A 76 0.74 -23.52 6.84
CA PHE A 76 -0.30 -24.01 5.93
C PHE A 76 -1.63 -23.28 6.14
N PHE A 77 -2.05 -23.03 7.39
CA PHE A 77 -3.22 -22.21 7.70
C PHE A 77 -3.09 -20.77 7.16
N LEU A 78 -1.93 -20.12 7.33
CA LEU A 78 -1.69 -18.78 6.79
C LEU A 78 -1.74 -18.76 5.26
N ILE A 79 -1.15 -19.75 4.58
CA ILE A 79 -1.21 -19.87 3.12
C ILE A 79 -2.65 -20.08 2.64
N VAL A 80 -3.41 -20.98 3.27
CA VAL A 80 -4.79 -21.28 2.87
C VAL A 80 -5.72 -20.10 3.11
N ASN A 81 -5.62 -19.41 4.25
CA ASN A 81 -6.49 -18.26 4.52
C ASN A 81 -6.04 -17.00 3.76
N GLY A 82 -4.74 -16.77 3.61
CA GLY A 82 -4.21 -15.73 2.73
C GLY A 82 -4.69 -15.93 1.29
N TYR A 83 -4.59 -17.14 0.75
CA TYR A 83 -5.10 -17.47 -0.57
C TYR A 83 -6.62 -17.32 -0.67
N LYS A 84 -7.41 -17.70 0.35
CA LYS A 84 -8.87 -17.47 0.36
C LYS A 84 -9.27 -15.99 0.34
N ILE A 85 -8.48 -15.12 0.97
CA ILE A 85 -8.75 -13.67 1.06
C ILE A 85 -8.27 -12.94 -0.20
N THR A 86 -7.12 -13.35 -0.75
CA THR A 86 -6.38 -12.57 -1.76
C THR A 86 -6.28 -13.22 -3.14
N ASN A 87 -6.63 -14.50 -3.25
CA ASN A 87 -6.48 -15.36 -4.43
C ASN A 87 -5.05 -15.47 -4.99
N LEU A 88 -4.02 -15.15 -4.20
CA LEU A 88 -2.61 -15.35 -4.56
C LEU A 88 -1.89 -16.13 -3.46
N LEU A 89 -0.84 -16.86 -3.85
CA LEU A 89 0.00 -17.62 -2.93
C LEU A 89 1.16 -16.74 -2.45
N CYS A 90 1.27 -16.51 -1.14
CA CYS A 90 2.39 -15.75 -0.59
C CYS A 90 3.72 -16.54 -0.71
N PRO A 91 4.71 -16.05 -1.49
CA PRO A 91 5.97 -16.77 -1.69
C PRO A 91 6.80 -16.84 -0.41
N ILE A 92 6.68 -15.85 0.48
CA ILE A 92 7.35 -15.84 1.78
C ILE A 92 6.77 -16.94 2.67
N CYS A 93 5.44 -17.03 2.82
CA CYS A 93 4.83 -18.11 3.62
C CYS A 93 5.17 -19.51 3.08
N ILE A 94 5.24 -19.68 1.75
CA ILE A 94 5.69 -20.94 1.12
C ILE A 94 7.17 -21.24 1.44
N ALA A 95 8.05 -20.24 1.38
CA ALA A 95 9.46 -20.41 1.73
C ALA A 95 9.65 -20.79 3.22
N PHE A 96 8.88 -20.18 4.12
CA PHE A 96 8.87 -20.51 5.55
C PHE A 96 8.32 -21.92 5.81
N LEU A 97 7.21 -22.30 5.18
CA LEU A 97 6.67 -23.67 5.24
C LEU A 97 7.72 -24.70 4.76
N GLY A 98 8.39 -24.43 3.63
CA GLY A 98 9.45 -25.28 3.11
C GLY A 98 10.65 -25.39 4.07
N ALA A 99 11.07 -24.27 4.65
CA ALA A 99 12.14 -24.24 5.66
C ALA A 99 11.77 -25.06 6.90
N GLU A 100 10.54 -24.98 7.39
CA GLU A 100 10.08 -25.76 8.56
C GLU A 100 10.02 -27.26 8.30
N ILE A 101 9.56 -27.68 7.12
CA ILE A 101 9.59 -29.09 6.71
C ILE A 101 11.03 -29.60 6.69
N VAL A 102 11.97 -28.84 6.11
CA VAL A 102 13.40 -29.18 6.10
C VAL A 102 13.98 -29.23 7.52
N LEU A 103 13.65 -28.27 8.39
CA LEU A 103 14.12 -28.22 9.78
C LEU A 103 13.60 -29.40 10.62
N LEU A 104 12.34 -29.81 10.43
CA LEU A 104 11.77 -30.99 11.07
C LEU A 104 12.48 -32.27 10.59
N ILE A 105 12.69 -32.43 9.28
CA ILE A 105 13.42 -33.56 8.70
C ILE A 105 14.84 -33.61 9.27
N LEU A 106 15.56 -32.48 9.29
CA LEU A 106 16.90 -32.39 9.85
C LEU A 106 16.91 -32.78 11.34
N TYR A 107 15.98 -32.28 12.16
CA TYR A 107 15.89 -32.64 13.58
C TYR A 107 15.64 -34.14 13.81
N VAL A 108 14.76 -34.77 13.02
CA VAL A 108 14.46 -36.19 13.12
C VAL A 108 15.62 -37.06 12.60
N MET A 109 16.36 -36.59 11.59
CA MET A 109 17.51 -37.30 11.02
C MET A 109 18.83 -37.08 11.78
N GLU A 110 19.00 -35.96 12.49
CA GLU A 110 20.25 -35.62 13.20
C GLU A 110 20.64 -36.76 14.15
N LYS A 111 21.90 -37.20 14.08
CA LYS A 111 22.41 -38.23 14.99
C LYS A 111 22.59 -37.61 16.38
N PRO A 112 22.38 -38.36 17.47
CA PRO A 112 22.75 -37.90 18.82
C PRO A 112 24.24 -37.54 18.84
N GLN A 113 24.53 -36.24 18.85
CA GLN A 113 25.88 -35.71 18.88
C GLN A 113 26.00 -34.76 20.08
N GLN A 114 27.12 -34.83 20.79
CA GLN A 114 27.46 -33.86 21.83
C GLN A 114 27.72 -32.49 21.19
N GLN A 115 26.66 -31.71 20.98
CA GLN A 115 26.78 -30.34 20.51
C GLN A 115 27.50 -29.49 21.58
N ASN A 116 28.43 -28.65 21.15
CA ASN A 116 29.03 -27.63 22.02
C ASN A 116 27.97 -26.56 22.32
N LYS A 117 27.23 -26.76 23.43
CA LYS A 117 26.06 -25.96 23.81
C LYS A 117 26.34 -24.44 23.78
N TYR A 118 27.56 -24.03 24.13
CA TYR A 118 27.95 -22.61 24.19
C TYR A 118 27.85 -21.88 22.84
N LEU A 119 28.15 -22.55 21.71
CA LEU A 119 28.17 -21.92 20.38
C LEU A 119 26.77 -21.50 19.90
N VAL A 120 25.72 -22.17 20.39
CA VAL A 120 24.32 -21.92 19.99
C VAL A 120 23.55 -21.16 21.07
N PHE A 121 23.86 -21.41 22.34
CA PHE A 121 23.14 -20.87 23.49
C PHE A 121 23.31 -19.36 23.68
N GLY A 122 24.49 -18.81 23.41
CA GLY A 122 24.74 -17.36 23.47
C GLY A 122 23.92 -16.60 22.42
N PRO A 123 24.13 -16.86 21.12
CA PRO A 123 23.38 -16.20 20.04
C PRO A 123 21.87 -16.44 20.12
N GLY A 124 21.44 -17.67 20.42
CA GLY A 124 20.01 -18.01 20.51
C GLY A 124 19.30 -17.27 21.65
N LYS A 125 19.97 -17.09 22.80
CA LYS A 125 19.44 -16.25 23.89
C LYS A 125 19.39 -14.77 23.53
N ALA A 126 20.39 -14.25 22.82
CA ALA A 126 20.39 -12.86 22.40
C ALA A 126 19.21 -12.57 21.45
N VAL A 127 19.01 -13.41 20.43
CA VAL A 127 17.87 -13.28 19.49
C VAL A 127 16.53 -13.45 20.21
N PHE A 128 16.41 -14.41 21.13
CA PHE A 128 15.19 -14.57 21.94
C PHE A 128 14.87 -13.35 22.81
N MET A 129 15.88 -12.78 23.49
CA MET A 129 15.69 -11.59 24.31
C MET A 129 15.32 -10.37 23.46
N VAL A 130 15.95 -10.18 22.30
CA VAL A 130 15.57 -9.12 21.35
C VAL A 130 14.14 -9.32 20.87
N ALA A 131 13.76 -10.53 20.45
CA ALA A 131 12.40 -10.83 20.01
C ALA A 131 11.35 -10.54 21.10
N LEU A 132 11.61 -10.93 22.36
CA LEU A 132 10.70 -10.63 23.48
C LEU A 132 10.63 -9.14 23.81
N ILE A 133 11.75 -8.42 23.80
CA ILE A 133 11.79 -6.97 24.06
C ILE A 133 11.00 -6.23 22.98
N VAL A 134 11.23 -6.55 21.70
CA VAL A 134 10.48 -5.97 20.58
C VAL A 134 8.99 -6.32 20.67
N PHE A 135 8.65 -7.59 20.99
CA PHE A 135 7.26 -8.03 21.18
C PHE A 135 6.52 -7.26 22.29
N ALA A 136 7.21 -6.98 23.40
CA ALA A 136 6.65 -6.25 24.53
C ALA A 136 6.53 -4.73 24.29
N LEU A 137 7.48 -4.13 23.54
CA LEU A 137 7.55 -2.68 23.33
C LEU A 137 6.80 -2.19 22.08
N ASN A 138 6.57 -3.04 21.08
CA ASN A 138 5.70 -2.73 19.96
C ASN A 138 4.24 -2.61 20.47
N PRO A 139 3.50 -1.52 20.18
CA PRO A 139 2.11 -1.34 20.63
C PRO A 139 1.10 -2.10 19.75
N ALA A 140 -0.11 -2.35 20.27
CA ALA A 140 -1.22 -2.92 19.49
C ALA A 140 -1.90 -1.84 18.65
N SER A 141 -2.18 -2.11 17.37
CA SER A 141 -2.93 -1.20 16.47
C SER A 141 -4.39 -1.08 16.90
N ILE A 142 -4.78 0.08 17.44
CA ILE A 142 -6.11 0.29 18.00
C ILE A 142 -7.13 0.45 16.86
N GLU A 143 -8.15 -0.41 16.82
CA GLU A 143 -9.33 -0.21 15.97
C GLU A 143 -10.14 0.99 16.49
N ILE A 144 -10.44 1.96 15.62
CA ILE A 144 -11.29 3.11 15.94
C ILE A 144 -12.63 2.97 15.17
N PRO A 145 -13.79 2.94 15.85
CA PRO A 145 -15.09 2.87 15.18
C PRO A 145 -15.44 4.20 14.52
N ILE A 146 -15.98 4.13 13.29
CA ILE A 146 -16.44 5.29 12.52
C ILE A 146 -17.87 5.65 12.96
N ASP A 147 -18.04 6.82 13.56
CA ASP A 147 -19.37 7.37 13.90
C ASP A 147 -19.81 8.43 12.87
N SER A 148 -21.12 8.53 12.63
CA SER A 148 -21.65 8.84 11.29
C SER A 148 -22.41 10.18 11.15
N HIS A 149 -21.83 11.30 11.62
CA HIS A 149 -22.49 12.61 11.53
C HIS A 149 -21.57 13.81 11.21
N VAL A 150 -21.47 14.22 9.93
CA VAL A 150 -21.28 15.62 9.55
C VAL A 150 -22.21 15.94 8.37
N ALA A 151 -22.93 17.04 8.45
CA ALA A 151 -24.00 17.39 7.51
C ALA A 151 -23.49 18.14 6.26
N SER A 152 -24.25 18.01 5.17
CA SER A 152 -24.07 18.74 3.91
C SER A 152 -24.25 20.26 4.08
N ALA A 153 -23.36 21.05 3.46
CA ALA A 153 -23.56 22.47 3.19
C ALA A 153 -23.49 22.73 1.67
N GLU A 154 -24.50 23.36 1.11
CA GLU A 154 -24.56 23.71 -0.31
C GLU A 154 -23.70 24.95 -0.61
N VAL A 155 -23.02 24.95 -1.77
CA VAL A 155 -22.33 26.13 -2.32
C VAL A 155 -22.94 26.46 -3.68
N LYS A 156 -23.24 27.75 -3.89
CA LYS A 156 -23.82 28.26 -5.15
C LYS A 156 -22.73 28.41 -6.22
N HIS A 157 -23.07 28.04 -7.45
CA HIS A 157 -22.25 28.34 -8.62
C HIS A 157 -22.54 29.74 -9.16
N GLU A 158 -21.50 30.40 -9.66
CA GLU A 158 -21.57 31.61 -10.48
C GLU A 158 -20.76 31.31 -11.76
N GLU A 159 -21.35 31.54 -12.94
CA GLU A 159 -20.78 31.15 -14.23
C GLU A 159 -19.86 32.24 -14.79
N SER A 160 -18.73 31.85 -15.39
CA SER A 160 -18.05 32.67 -16.40
C SER A 160 -17.63 31.80 -17.58
N GLY A 161 -18.16 32.12 -18.76
CA GLY A 161 -17.91 31.36 -19.98
C GLY A 161 -16.69 31.86 -20.75
N ALA A 162 -15.95 30.94 -21.37
CA ALA A 162 -14.99 31.23 -22.42
C ALA A 162 -15.13 30.18 -23.55
N LEU A 163 -14.91 30.61 -24.80
CA LEU A 163 -15.24 29.80 -25.98
C LEU A 163 -14.30 28.61 -26.18
N ILE A 164 -14.88 27.52 -26.67
CA ILE A 164 -14.19 26.34 -27.18
C ILE A 164 -13.57 26.66 -28.54
N GLN A 165 -12.35 26.18 -28.79
CA GLN A 165 -11.78 26.08 -30.14
C GLN A 165 -11.34 24.62 -30.37
N GLU A 166 -11.84 24.02 -31.45
CA GLU A 166 -11.69 22.59 -31.73
C GLU A 166 -10.31 22.26 -32.33
N THR A 167 -9.69 21.17 -31.87
CA THR A 167 -8.55 20.53 -32.56
C THR A 167 -8.70 19.01 -32.51
N GLU A 168 -8.46 18.35 -33.64
CA GLU A 168 -8.74 16.93 -33.87
C GLU A 168 -7.81 15.96 -33.08
N PRO A 169 -8.20 14.68 -32.89
CA PRO A 169 -7.44 13.74 -32.06
C PRO A 169 -6.18 13.21 -32.76
N SER A 170 -5.04 13.28 -32.07
CA SER A 170 -3.79 12.67 -32.55
C SER A 170 -3.76 11.15 -32.28
N ALA A 171 -2.96 10.43 -33.08
CA ALA A 171 -3.03 8.98 -33.25
C ALA A 171 -2.46 8.15 -32.08
N MET A 172 -2.98 6.92 -31.96
CA MET A 172 -2.42 5.88 -31.10
C MET A 172 -1.00 5.47 -31.54
N VAL A 173 -0.12 5.22 -30.57
CA VAL A 173 1.23 4.68 -30.81
C VAL A 173 1.27 3.22 -30.37
N ASP A 174 1.45 2.31 -31.34
CA ASP A 174 1.69 0.90 -31.08
C ASP A 174 3.12 0.66 -30.53
N GLN A 175 3.27 -0.32 -29.62
CA GLN A 175 4.56 -0.94 -29.32
C GLN A 175 4.47 -2.47 -29.43
N VAL A 176 5.44 -3.07 -30.13
CA VAL A 176 5.43 -4.45 -30.66
C VAL A 176 6.87 -4.99 -30.68
N ASP A 177 7.17 -6.23 -30.29
CA ASP A 177 6.52 -7.19 -29.38
C ASP A 177 7.58 -8.24 -28.95
N GLU A 178 7.35 -9.00 -27.87
CA GLU A 178 8.26 -10.06 -27.40
C GLU A 178 7.61 -11.47 -27.42
N ALA A 179 8.40 -12.47 -27.84
CA ALA A 179 7.88 -13.77 -28.29
C ALA A 179 7.52 -14.78 -27.18
N GLU A 180 6.53 -15.62 -27.48
CA GLU A 180 5.88 -16.54 -26.54
C GLU A 180 6.60 -17.91 -26.43
N LYS A 181 6.57 -18.54 -25.24
CA LYS A 181 7.04 -19.92 -25.02
C LYS A 181 5.85 -20.89 -24.95
N PRO A 182 5.90 -22.07 -25.59
CA PRO A 182 4.77 -23.00 -25.62
C PRO A 182 4.64 -23.79 -24.31
N GLY A 183 3.44 -23.85 -23.73
CA GLY A 183 3.17 -24.74 -22.60
C GLY A 183 1.97 -24.42 -21.70
N GLN A 184 1.24 -23.32 -21.89
CA GLN A 184 0.11 -22.96 -21.04
C GLN A 184 -1.24 -23.16 -21.76
N VAL A 185 -2.20 -23.79 -21.06
CA VAL A 185 -3.53 -24.12 -21.61
C VAL A 185 -4.34 -22.83 -21.78
N ASP A 186 -4.74 -22.52 -23.02
CA ASP A 186 -5.44 -21.29 -23.37
C ASP A 186 -6.90 -21.28 -22.87
N THR A 187 -7.12 -20.68 -21.70
CA THR A 187 -8.45 -20.36 -21.16
C THR A 187 -8.91 -18.93 -21.47
N GLY A 188 -8.05 -18.08 -22.04
CA GLY A 188 -8.15 -16.63 -21.92
C GLY A 188 -8.96 -15.88 -23.00
N LYS A 189 -9.70 -16.55 -23.89
CA LYS A 189 -10.49 -15.85 -24.94
C LYS A 189 -11.80 -15.28 -24.40
N ILE A 190 -12.35 -15.97 -23.41
CA ILE A 190 -13.72 -15.83 -22.95
C ILE A 190 -13.68 -15.36 -21.51
N LEU A 191 -14.36 -14.26 -21.20
CA LEU A 191 -14.62 -13.87 -19.81
C LEU A 191 -15.95 -14.47 -19.38
N THR A 192 -15.94 -15.21 -18.28
CA THR A 192 -17.16 -15.63 -17.58
C THR A 192 -17.69 -14.43 -16.79
N VAL A 193 -18.89 -13.99 -17.12
CA VAL A 193 -19.54 -12.80 -16.54
C VAL A 193 -20.98 -13.11 -16.17
N GLU A 194 -21.56 -12.34 -15.27
CA GLU A 194 -23.01 -12.37 -15.00
C GLU A 194 -23.68 -11.23 -15.77
N ASN A 195 -24.78 -11.48 -16.48
CA ASN A 195 -25.54 -10.41 -17.13
C ASN A 195 -26.37 -9.59 -16.12
N SER A 196 -27.06 -8.54 -16.59
CA SER A 196 -27.95 -7.71 -15.77
C SER A 196 -29.04 -8.48 -15.01
N HIS A 197 -29.43 -9.69 -15.48
CA HIS A 197 -30.50 -10.50 -14.90
C HIS A 197 -30.01 -11.56 -13.88
N GLY A 198 -28.71 -11.66 -13.61
CA GLY A 198 -28.18 -12.67 -12.71
C GLY A 198 -27.74 -13.98 -13.37
N ILE A 199 -27.70 -14.02 -14.71
CA ILE A 199 -27.38 -15.25 -15.45
C ILE A 199 -25.90 -15.22 -15.85
N THR A 200 -25.16 -16.23 -15.40
CA THR A 200 -23.78 -16.48 -15.85
C THR A 200 -23.76 -16.76 -17.35
N THR A 201 -22.94 -16.01 -18.07
CA THR A 201 -22.74 -16.06 -19.52
C THR A 201 -21.26 -15.84 -19.85
N GLN A 202 -20.94 -15.86 -21.14
CA GLN A 202 -19.59 -15.81 -21.66
C GLN A 202 -19.47 -14.73 -22.75
N ILE A 203 -18.48 -13.84 -22.62
CA ILE A 203 -18.20 -12.79 -23.60
C ILE A 203 -16.80 -12.98 -24.20
N ASP A 204 -16.67 -12.85 -25.53
CA ASP A 204 -15.42 -13.04 -26.26
C ASP A 204 -14.75 -11.69 -26.58
N ILE A 205 -13.70 -11.37 -25.81
CA ILE A 205 -12.95 -10.12 -25.95
C ILE A 205 -11.96 -10.08 -27.12
N SER A 206 -11.88 -11.17 -27.92
CA SER A 206 -11.20 -11.16 -29.22
C SER A 206 -12.09 -10.67 -30.36
N GLN A 207 -13.41 -10.81 -30.22
CA GLN A 207 -14.39 -10.35 -31.22
C GLN A 207 -14.88 -8.92 -30.95
N LYS A 208 -14.99 -8.54 -29.68
CA LYS A 208 -15.52 -7.24 -29.25
C LYS A 208 -14.84 -6.78 -27.96
N PRO A 209 -14.22 -5.59 -27.92
CA PRO A 209 -13.53 -5.09 -26.73
C PRO A 209 -14.48 -4.94 -25.53
N ALA A 210 -13.95 -4.92 -24.32
CA ALA A 210 -14.69 -4.70 -23.08
C ALA A 210 -14.20 -3.44 -22.35
N LEU A 211 -15.11 -2.53 -22.01
CA LEU A 211 -14.87 -1.40 -21.12
C LEU A 211 -15.18 -1.82 -19.68
N LEU A 212 -14.15 -1.89 -18.85
CA LEU A 212 -14.23 -2.19 -17.43
C LEU A 212 -14.40 -0.90 -16.63
N PHE A 213 -15.34 -0.90 -15.69
CA PHE A 213 -15.61 0.23 -14.80
C PHE A 213 -16.04 -0.26 -13.41
N ALA A 214 -15.97 0.60 -12.40
CA ALA A 214 -16.58 0.35 -11.09
C ALA A 214 -17.65 1.41 -10.80
N TRP A 215 -18.69 1.07 -10.03
CA TRP A 215 -19.77 2.02 -9.75
C TRP A 215 -19.30 3.17 -8.81
N TRP A 216 -18.35 2.91 -7.93
CA TRP A 216 -17.77 3.89 -7.01
C TRP A 216 -16.64 4.72 -7.64
N CYS A 217 -16.24 4.43 -8.89
CA CYS A 217 -15.17 5.12 -9.59
C CYS A 217 -15.69 6.42 -10.23
N ALA A 218 -15.22 7.58 -9.76
CA ALA A 218 -15.61 8.90 -10.29
C ALA A 218 -15.12 9.11 -11.73
N HIS A 219 -13.85 8.82 -12.00
CA HIS A 219 -13.24 8.91 -13.34
C HIS A 219 -13.93 8.05 -14.42
N CYS A 220 -14.65 7.01 -13.99
CA CYS A 220 -15.44 6.18 -14.87
C CYS A 220 -16.64 6.94 -15.46
N ASP A 221 -17.16 8.00 -14.84
CA ASP A 221 -18.30 8.76 -15.38
C ASP A 221 -17.95 9.43 -16.72
N GLN A 222 -16.73 9.94 -16.90
CA GLN A 222 -16.30 10.47 -18.20
C GLN A 222 -16.21 9.36 -19.26
N ALA A 223 -15.61 8.21 -18.93
CA ALA A 223 -15.55 7.07 -19.84
C ALA A 223 -16.94 6.52 -20.21
N LEU A 224 -17.90 6.55 -19.27
CA LEU A 224 -19.30 6.17 -19.48
C LEU A 224 -20.05 7.19 -20.36
N LYS A 225 -19.78 8.50 -20.20
CA LYS A 225 -20.32 9.55 -21.09
C LYS A 225 -19.79 9.42 -22.51
N GLU A 226 -18.49 9.17 -22.69
CA GLU A 226 -17.92 8.89 -24.03
C GLU A 226 -18.52 7.61 -24.63
N TYR A 227 -18.60 6.52 -23.86
CA TYR A 227 -19.26 5.28 -24.25
C TYR A 227 -20.72 5.50 -24.72
N ALA A 228 -21.46 6.39 -24.06
CA ALA A 228 -22.84 6.71 -24.42
C ALA A 228 -22.97 7.41 -25.79
N LYS A 229 -21.95 8.13 -26.28
CA LYS A 229 -21.96 8.78 -27.60
C LYS A 229 -21.93 7.78 -28.77
N TYR A 230 -21.36 6.59 -28.57
CA TYR A 230 -21.28 5.58 -29.63
C TYR A 230 -22.64 4.91 -29.89
N GLN A 231 -22.85 4.48 -31.14
CA GLN A 231 -24.01 3.69 -31.56
C GLN A 231 -24.04 2.33 -30.82
N PRO A 232 -25.21 1.80 -30.40
CA PRO A 232 -25.28 0.62 -29.52
C PRO A 232 -24.56 -0.64 -30.03
N ASP A 233 -24.56 -0.85 -31.35
CA ASP A 233 -23.85 -1.94 -32.03
C ASP A 233 -22.32 -1.81 -31.95
N LYS A 234 -21.80 -0.57 -31.96
CA LYS A 234 -20.37 -0.23 -31.96
C LYS A 234 -19.75 -0.10 -30.57
N ARG A 235 -20.57 -0.01 -29.53
CA ARG A 235 -20.10 0.07 -28.14
C ARG A 235 -19.36 -1.22 -27.74
N PRO A 236 -18.27 -1.17 -26.95
CA PRO A 236 -17.67 -2.35 -26.32
C PRO A 236 -18.67 -3.07 -25.40
N TYR A 237 -18.35 -4.29 -24.95
CA TYR A 237 -19.02 -4.86 -23.78
C TYR A 237 -18.81 -3.93 -22.59
N LEU A 238 -19.84 -3.71 -21.78
CA LEU A 238 -19.74 -2.87 -20.59
C LEU A 238 -19.72 -3.75 -19.34
N VAL A 239 -18.59 -3.77 -18.63
CA VAL A 239 -18.32 -4.76 -17.58
C VAL A 239 -18.02 -4.08 -16.25
N ALA A 240 -18.89 -4.27 -15.27
CA ALA A 240 -18.68 -3.82 -13.91
C ALA A 240 -17.71 -4.75 -13.17
N VAL A 241 -16.74 -4.15 -12.48
CA VAL A 241 -15.67 -4.82 -11.70
C VAL A 241 -15.49 -4.14 -10.34
N PHE A 242 -14.61 -4.71 -9.50
CA PHE A 242 -14.29 -4.20 -8.15
C PHE A 242 -15.53 -3.97 -7.27
N LEU A 243 -16.32 -5.03 -7.16
CA LEU A 243 -17.51 -5.16 -6.34
C LEU A 243 -17.19 -4.91 -4.85
N LYS A 244 -18.09 -4.22 -4.13
CA LYS A 244 -17.92 -3.82 -2.73
C LYS A 244 -18.96 -4.42 -1.77
N GLY A 245 -20.04 -5.04 -2.26
CA GLY A 245 -21.05 -5.63 -1.37
C GLY A 245 -22.33 -6.13 -2.05
N THR A 246 -23.33 -6.50 -1.26
CA THR A 246 -24.56 -7.13 -1.76
C THR A 246 -25.37 -6.25 -2.72
N ASN A 247 -25.24 -4.93 -2.61
CA ASN A 247 -26.07 -3.96 -3.34
C ASN A 247 -25.39 -3.43 -4.62
N ASP A 248 -24.24 -3.98 -5.02
CA ASP A 248 -23.46 -3.48 -6.17
C ASP A 248 -24.30 -3.35 -7.46
N ARG A 249 -25.22 -4.28 -7.73
CA ARG A 249 -26.12 -4.23 -8.90
C ARG A 249 -26.94 -2.94 -8.94
N GLU A 250 -27.49 -2.52 -7.80
CA GLU A 250 -28.31 -1.31 -7.72
C GLU A 250 -27.45 -0.06 -8.00
N TYR A 251 -26.27 0.03 -7.40
CA TYR A 251 -25.35 1.15 -7.62
C TYR A 251 -24.80 1.21 -9.06
N ILE A 252 -24.54 0.05 -9.69
CA ILE A 252 -24.20 -0.04 -11.11
C ILE A 252 -25.34 0.56 -11.94
N GLU A 253 -26.58 0.13 -11.74
CA GLU A 253 -27.74 0.60 -12.50
C GLU A 253 -28.01 2.10 -12.30
N GLN A 254 -27.84 2.60 -11.07
CA GLN A 254 -27.91 4.03 -10.76
C GLN A 254 -26.84 4.82 -11.53
N LYS A 255 -25.57 4.39 -11.55
CA LYS A 255 -24.50 5.08 -12.28
C LYS A 255 -24.69 5.02 -13.80
N LEU A 256 -25.09 3.87 -14.34
CA LEU A 256 -25.36 3.74 -15.78
C LEU A 256 -26.50 4.68 -16.21
N LYS A 257 -27.59 4.74 -15.42
CA LYS A 257 -28.70 5.66 -15.63
C LYS A 257 -28.25 7.13 -15.54
N ALA A 258 -27.41 7.48 -14.57
CA ALA A 258 -26.88 8.85 -14.40
C ALA A 258 -26.01 9.30 -15.60
N ASN A 259 -25.30 8.39 -16.25
CA ASN A 259 -24.51 8.66 -17.45
C ASN A 259 -25.29 8.44 -18.77
N GLY A 260 -26.61 8.35 -18.72
CA GLY A 260 -27.47 8.21 -19.90
C GLY A 260 -27.39 6.85 -20.62
N ILE A 261 -26.75 5.85 -20.01
CA ILE A 261 -26.60 4.52 -20.57
C ILE A 261 -27.87 3.70 -20.35
N LYS A 262 -28.35 3.09 -21.43
CA LYS A 262 -29.42 2.08 -21.46
C LYS A 262 -28.93 0.89 -22.27
N GLY A 263 -29.27 -0.32 -21.83
CA GLY A 263 -28.90 -1.57 -22.52
C GLY A 263 -28.30 -2.60 -21.56
N GLU A 264 -27.73 -3.66 -22.12
CA GLU A 264 -27.04 -4.69 -21.35
C GLU A 264 -25.73 -4.17 -20.75
N TYR A 265 -25.46 -4.65 -19.54
CA TYR A 265 -24.16 -4.59 -18.89
C TYR A 265 -23.89 -5.97 -18.28
N TYR A 266 -22.62 -6.23 -17.98
CA TYR A 266 -22.15 -7.46 -17.37
C TYR A 266 -21.45 -7.15 -16.05
N ILE A 267 -21.37 -8.14 -15.17
CA ILE A 267 -20.68 -8.10 -13.89
C ILE A 267 -19.60 -9.17 -13.91
N TYR A 268 -18.35 -8.81 -13.72
CA TYR A 268 -17.27 -9.77 -13.53
C TYR A 268 -17.02 -9.92 -12.02
N ARG A 269 -17.31 -11.10 -11.48
CA ARG A 269 -17.28 -11.37 -10.03
C ARG A 269 -15.93 -11.84 -9.50
N GLU A 270 -15.05 -12.29 -10.39
CA GLU A 270 -13.67 -12.67 -10.06
C GLU A 270 -12.77 -11.42 -10.02
N THR A 271 -11.53 -11.56 -9.56
CA THR A 271 -10.53 -10.49 -9.64
C THR A 271 -10.26 -10.14 -11.11
N PRO A 272 -10.54 -8.91 -11.57
CA PRO A 272 -10.42 -8.57 -12.98
C PRO A 272 -8.94 -8.53 -13.41
N PRO A 273 -8.63 -8.76 -14.70
CA PRO A 273 -7.25 -8.82 -15.21
C PRO A 273 -6.58 -7.43 -15.36
N VAL A 274 -6.97 -6.45 -14.54
CA VAL A 274 -6.58 -5.04 -14.59
C VAL A 274 -6.40 -4.49 -13.18
N GLU A 275 -5.48 -3.54 -13.02
CA GLU A 275 -5.14 -2.93 -11.72
C GLU A 275 -5.99 -1.70 -11.40
N SER A 276 -6.62 -1.09 -12.40
CA SER A 276 -7.40 0.14 -12.28
C SER A 276 -8.55 0.20 -13.29
N VAL A 277 -9.46 1.16 -13.08
CA VAL A 277 -10.59 1.50 -13.97
C VAL A 277 -10.77 3.02 -14.02
N PRO A 278 -11.32 3.59 -15.12
CA PRO A 278 -11.84 2.91 -16.31
C PRO A 278 -10.72 2.36 -17.20
N VAL A 279 -10.94 1.20 -17.82
CA VAL A 279 -9.97 0.59 -18.75
C VAL A 279 -10.67 -0.20 -19.84
N LEU A 280 -10.25 -0.01 -21.08
CA LEU A 280 -10.67 -0.77 -22.25
C LEU A 280 -9.70 -1.94 -22.44
N ILE A 281 -10.22 -3.16 -22.60
CA ILE A 281 -9.43 -4.37 -22.87
C ILE A 281 -9.90 -5.09 -24.12
N TRP A 282 -8.97 -5.72 -24.84
CA TRP A 282 -9.24 -6.56 -26.00
C TRP A 282 -8.15 -7.64 -26.14
N ARG A 283 -8.42 -8.72 -26.87
CA ARG A 283 -7.43 -9.79 -27.09
C ARG A 283 -6.95 -9.84 -28.54
N THR A 284 -5.65 -9.87 -28.74
CA THR A 284 -5.02 -10.05 -30.06
C THR A 284 -3.80 -10.97 -29.92
N GLY A 285 -3.65 -11.96 -30.79
CA GLY A 285 -2.50 -12.87 -30.78
C GLY A 285 -2.26 -13.60 -29.44
N GLY A 286 -3.33 -13.93 -28.69
CA GLY A 286 -3.21 -14.57 -27.37
C GLY A 286 -3.00 -13.61 -26.19
N LYS A 287 -2.60 -12.35 -26.42
CA LYS A 287 -2.34 -11.36 -25.36
C LYS A 287 -3.55 -10.46 -25.10
N ILE A 288 -3.79 -10.13 -23.83
CA ILE A 288 -4.78 -9.10 -23.44
C ILE A 288 -4.10 -7.73 -23.50
N ASN A 289 -4.58 -6.90 -24.41
CA ASN A 289 -4.20 -5.51 -24.56
C ASN A 289 -5.10 -4.63 -23.67
N LYS A 290 -4.58 -3.47 -23.27
CA LYS A 290 -5.24 -2.53 -22.35
C LYS A 290 -5.03 -1.09 -22.84
N ALA A 291 -6.05 -0.25 -22.74
CA ALA A 291 -5.94 1.20 -22.91
C ALA A 291 -6.81 1.90 -21.87
N VAL A 292 -6.33 2.99 -21.27
CA VAL A 292 -7.14 3.84 -20.40
C VAL A 292 -7.94 4.79 -21.32
N PRO A 293 -9.28 4.65 -21.44
CA PRO A 293 -10.07 5.39 -22.41
C PRO A 293 -10.23 6.87 -22.06
N VAL A 294 -9.90 7.23 -20.81
CA VAL A 294 -9.80 8.61 -20.32
C VAL A 294 -8.59 8.67 -19.42
N ALA A 295 -7.44 9.06 -19.96
CA ALA A 295 -6.42 9.67 -19.12
C ALA A 295 -7.02 11.00 -18.66
N GLY A 296 -7.43 11.07 -17.38
CA GLY A 296 -7.87 12.34 -16.80
C GLY A 296 -6.77 13.38 -16.96
N GLU A 297 -7.14 14.58 -17.42
CA GLU A 297 -6.20 15.68 -17.54
C GLU A 297 -5.68 16.00 -16.14
N GLN A 298 -4.42 15.63 -15.86
CA GLN A 298 -3.83 15.77 -14.53
C GLN A 298 -3.86 17.25 -14.14
N ARG A 299 -4.62 17.56 -13.08
CA ARG A 299 -4.89 18.93 -12.66
C ARG A 299 -4.09 19.26 -11.41
N LEU A 300 -3.17 20.22 -11.50
CA LEU A 300 -2.46 20.73 -10.34
C LEU A 300 -3.46 21.44 -9.41
N LEU A 301 -3.67 20.88 -8.21
CA LEU A 301 -4.53 21.47 -7.18
C LEU A 301 -3.76 22.47 -6.32
N GLY A 302 -2.55 22.10 -5.90
CA GLY A 302 -1.75 22.90 -4.99
C GLY A 302 -0.27 22.67 -5.19
N ILE A 303 0.51 23.73 -4.97
CA ILE A 303 1.97 23.73 -5.11
C ILE A 303 2.57 24.61 -4.02
N ALA A 304 3.64 24.16 -3.37
CA ALA A 304 4.40 24.95 -2.42
C ALA A 304 5.87 24.56 -2.43
N ARG A 305 6.74 25.49 -2.02
CA ARG A 305 8.19 25.27 -1.94
C ARG A 305 8.79 25.84 -0.67
N ILE A 306 9.86 25.22 -0.18
CA ILE A 306 10.58 25.65 1.02
C ILE A 306 12.09 25.52 0.80
N GLN A 307 12.87 26.41 1.40
CA GLN A 307 14.32 26.29 1.38
C GLN A 307 14.77 25.13 2.29
N THR A 308 15.47 24.16 1.71
CA THR A 308 16.05 23.03 2.45
C THR A 308 17.20 23.51 3.33
N GLY A 309 17.96 24.48 2.83
CA GLY A 309 19.15 25.02 3.47
C GLY A 309 20.34 24.06 3.42
N ASN A 310 21.52 24.57 3.72
CA ASN A 310 22.76 23.81 3.61
C ASN A 310 23.01 22.87 4.80
N GLY A 311 23.51 21.66 4.51
CA GLY A 311 23.90 20.66 5.51
C GLY A 311 22.86 19.56 5.77
N ASN A 312 23.09 18.76 6.83
CA ASN A 312 22.33 17.54 7.12
C ASN A 312 20.81 17.76 7.26
N GLY A 313 20.37 18.92 7.79
CA GLY A 313 18.95 19.21 7.96
C GLY A 313 18.20 19.41 6.64
N GLY A 314 18.87 19.97 5.62
CA GLY A 314 18.32 20.06 4.27
C GLY A 314 18.34 18.72 3.56
N TYR A 315 19.42 17.95 3.72
CA TYR A 315 19.52 16.57 3.22
C TYR A 315 18.39 15.67 3.75
N ASN A 316 18.12 15.71 5.07
CA ASN A 316 17.03 14.95 5.69
C ASN A 316 15.65 15.37 5.14
N ALA A 317 15.45 16.66 4.85
CA ALA A 317 14.20 17.14 4.26
C ALA A 317 14.00 16.64 2.82
N VAL A 318 15.05 16.67 2.00
CA VAL A 318 15.02 16.13 0.62
C VAL A 318 14.78 14.61 0.63
N LEU A 319 15.44 13.88 1.53
CA LEU A 319 15.27 12.42 1.68
C LEU A 319 13.83 12.04 2.05
N ALA A 320 13.22 12.79 2.98
CA ALA A 320 11.81 12.62 3.31
C ALA A 320 10.87 13.03 2.17
N GLY A 321 11.21 14.08 1.43
CA GLY A 321 10.49 14.47 0.21
C GLY A 321 10.49 13.35 -0.83
N ALA A 322 11.62 12.65 -1.02
CA ALA A 322 11.70 11.50 -1.91
C ALA A 322 10.81 10.32 -1.47
N ALA A 323 10.65 10.10 -0.16
CA ALA A 323 9.71 9.10 0.37
C ALA A 323 8.23 9.47 0.14
N LEU A 324 7.90 10.76 0.00
CA LEU A 324 6.55 11.23 -0.37
C LEU A 324 6.26 11.17 -1.88
N ASN A 325 7.27 11.04 -2.73
CA ASN A 325 7.11 11.25 -4.17
C ASN A 325 6.28 10.14 -4.84
N GLU A 326 5.36 10.52 -5.73
CA GLU A 326 4.35 9.66 -6.36
C GLU A 326 3.40 8.95 -5.38
N THR A 327 3.26 9.45 -4.13
CA THR A 327 2.29 8.89 -3.18
C THR A 327 0.87 9.17 -3.66
N ILE A 328 0.07 8.12 -3.78
CA ILE A 328 -1.34 8.20 -4.17
C ILE A 328 -2.20 8.28 -2.90
N VAL A 329 -3.21 9.16 -2.91
CA VAL A 329 -4.23 9.23 -1.85
C VAL A 329 -5.62 9.17 -2.53
N LEU A 330 -6.40 8.16 -2.18
CA LEU A 330 -7.72 7.89 -2.77
C LEU A 330 -8.82 8.80 -2.20
N PRO A 331 -9.96 8.97 -2.89
CA PRO A 331 -11.08 9.75 -2.35
C PRO A 331 -11.52 9.28 -0.96
N GLY A 332 -11.57 10.22 0.00
CA GLY A 332 -11.96 10.00 1.39
C GLY A 332 -10.85 9.45 2.31
N GLU A 333 -9.75 8.96 1.75
CA GLU A 333 -8.59 8.47 2.49
C GLU A 333 -7.92 9.59 3.30
N VAL A 334 -7.37 9.23 4.47
CA VAL A 334 -6.56 10.13 5.29
C VAL A 334 -5.10 9.73 5.11
N PHE A 335 -4.32 10.62 4.50
CA PHE A 335 -2.88 10.48 4.41
C PHE A 335 -2.22 10.68 5.78
N SER A 336 -1.17 9.91 6.07
CA SER A 336 -0.26 10.12 7.20
C SER A 336 1.18 10.35 6.74
N PHE A 337 1.79 11.43 7.22
CA PHE A 337 3.20 11.74 6.96
C PHE A 337 4.09 10.69 7.59
N ASN A 338 3.82 10.31 8.85
CA ASN A 338 4.63 9.33 9.56
C ASN A 338 4.48 7.93 8.94
N GLU A 339 3.29 7.46 8.57
CA GLU A 339 3.14 6.15 7.91
C GLU A 339 3.87 6.12 6.55
N THR A 340 3.82 7.21 5.79
CA THR A 340 4.47 7.28 4.46
C THR A 340 6.00 7.41 4.55
N VAL A 341 6.51 8.26 5.45
CA VAL A 341 7.95 8.57 5.56
C VAL A 341 8.69 7.64 6.53
N GLY A 342 7.95 7.05 7.48
CA GLY A 342 8.42 6.10 8.49
C GLY A 342 9.35 6.69 9.55
N GLU A 343 9.93 5.79 10.35
CA GLU A 343 10.97 6.12 11.33
C GLU A 343 12.22 6.73 10.67
N ARG A 344 12.82 7.72 11.33
CA ARG A 344 14.03 8.41 10.87
C ARG A 344 15.24 7.70 11.48
N THR A 345 15.83 6.75 10.75
CA THR A 345 17.01 5.99 11.21
C THR A 345 18.25 6.22 10.33
N PRO A 346 19.48 6.00 10.85
CA PRO A 346 20.71 6.04 10.06
C PRO A 346 20.70 5.09 8.86
N GLU A 347 20.07 3.92 9.00
CA GLU A 347 20.01 2.86 7.98
C GLU A 347 19.13 3.27 6.79
N LYS A 348 18.06 4.04 7.06
CA LYS A 348 17.25 4.72 6.04
C LYS A 348 17.95 5.96 5.45
N GLY A 349 19.19 6.26 5.87
CA GLY A 349 20.03 7.35 5.38
C GLY A 349 19.92 8.66 6.17
N TYR A 350 19.05 8.75 7.18
CA TYR A 350 18.86 9.99 7.94
C TYR A 350 20.09 10.33 8.79
N ARG A 351 20.44 11.61 8.78
CA ARG A 351 21.64 12.13 9.45
C ARG A 351 21.30 12.88 10.73
N VAL A 352 22.27 12.98 11.63
CA VAL A 352 22.18 13.86 12.80
C VAL A 352 22.08 15.32 12.33
N SER A 353 21.08 16.03 12.85
CA SER A 353 20.96 17.48 12.72
C SER A 353 20.11 18.05 13.86
N ARG A 354 19.83 19.35 13.81
CA ARG A 354 19.12 20.08 14.86
C ARG A 354 17.66 19.61 14.98
N VAL A 355 17.27 19.21 16.19
CA VAL A 355 15.90 18.89 16.62
C VAL A 355 15.48 19.82 17.76
N ILE A 356 14.19 19.83 18.10
CA ILE A 356 13.67 20.48 19.31
C ILE A 356 13.17 19.37 20.24
N VAL A 357 13.57 19.42 21.51
CA VAL A 357 13.20 18.46 22.56
C VAL A 357 12.62 19.19 23.76
N VAL A 358 11.69 18.56 24.48
CA VAL A 358 11.12 19.12 25.72
C VAL A 358 11.85 18.52 26.91
N THR A 359 12.40 19.39 27.78
CA THR A 359 13.09 19.01 29.01
C THR A 359 12.34 19.52 30.24
N GLY A 360 12.81 19.17 31.44
CA GLY A 360 12.29 19.75 32.69
C GLY A 360 12.45 21.28 32.81
N ASN A 361 13.30 21.90 31.97
CA ASN A 361 13.49 23.35 31.89
C ASN A 361 12.72 24.01 30.73
N GLY A 362 11.89 23.24 30.01
CA GLY A 362 11.16 23.69 28.82
C GLY A 362 11.75 23.14 27.51
N PRO A 363 11.24 23.60 26.35
CA PRO A 363 11.73 23.18 25.05
C PRO A 363 13.08 23.82 24.71
N GLU A 364 14.02 23.02 24.23
CA GLU A 364 15.35 23.45 23.80
C GLU A 364 15.78 22.74 22.51
N TYR A 365 16.87 23.23 21.92
CA TYR A 365 17.45 22.62 20.72
C TYR A 365 18.51 21.59 21.08
N ALA A 366 18.40 20.40 20.48
CA ALA A 366 19.36 19.31 20.61
C ALA A 366 19.80 18.80 19.24
N GLU A 367 20.71 17.83 19.22
CA GLU A 367 21.03 17.05 18.02
C GLU A 367 20.27 15.71 18.02
N GLY A 368 19.75 15.31 16.86
CA GLY A 368 19.00 14.06 16.70
C GLY A 368 18.97 13.59 15.24
N ILE A 369 18.76 12.29 15.04
CA ILE A 369 18.59 11.71 13.70
C ILE A 369 17.30 12.26 13.07
N GLY A 370 17.37 12.62 11.79
CA GLY A 370 16.22 13.18 11.07
C GLY A 370 15.93 14.65 11.40
N GLY A 371 16.77 15.34 12.19
CA GLY A 371 16.65 16.78 12.41
C GLY A 371 16.53 17.57 11.11
N GLY A 372 15.67 18.58 11.08
CA GLY A 372 15.36 19.37 9.88
C GLY A 372 14.27 18.82 8.96
N ILE A 373 13.79 17.58 9.18
CA ILE A 373 12.74 16.95 8.36
C ILE A 373 11.40 17.71 8.35
N CYS A 374 11.09 18.47 9.41
CA CYS A 374 9.81 19.18 9.51
C CYS A 374 9.63 20.27 8.44
N ARG A 375 10.68 20.62 7.68
CA ARG A 375 10.53 21.39 6.43
C ARG A 375 9.63 20.68 5.42
N THR A 376 9.76 19.36 5.31
CA THR A 376 9.01 18.52 4.36
C THR A 376 7.53 18.45 4.72
N SER A 377 7.20 18.24 6.00
CA SER A 377 5.81 18.31 6.49
C SER A 377 5.23 19.72 6.38
N THR A 378 6.02 20.75 6.65
CA THR A 378 5.59 22.16 6.50
C THR A 378 5.26 22.52 5.04
N VAL A 379 6.13 22.16 4.08
CA VAL A 379 5.86 22.45 2.66
C VAL A 379 4.75 21.57 2.09
N LEU A 380 4.62 20.31 2.55
CA LEU A 380 3.47 19.48 2.22
C LEU A 380 2.18 20.12 2.74
N ASN A 381 2.16 20.60 3.98
CA ASN A 381 1.01 21.31 4.54
C ASN A 381 0.63 22.55 3.69
N TRP A 382 1.58 23.39 3.31
CA TRP A 382 1.27 24.54 2.44
C TRP A 382 0.74 24.11 1.06
N ALA A 383 1.21 22.98 0.50
CA ALA A 383 0.69 22.46 -0.76
C ALA A 383 -0.74 21.89 -0.62
N VAL A 384 -1.02 21.24 0.51
CA VAL A 384 -2.35 20.73 0.91
C VAL A 384 -3.34 21.88 1.14
N GLU A 385 -2.94 22.93 1.87
CA GLU A 385 -3.72 24.17 2.04
C GLU A 385 -4.03 24.84 0.70
N ASN A 386 -3.02 25.00 -0.16
CA ASN A 386 -3.20 25.58 -1.48
C ASN A 386 -4.12 24.71 -2.38
N ALA A 387 -4.16 23.38 -2.15
CA ALA A 387 -5.05 22.45 -2.82
C ALA A 387 -6.48 22.40 -2.26
N GLY A 388 -6.77 23.11 -1.15
CA GLY A 388 -8.08 23.11 -0.50
C GLY A 388 -8.43 21.79 0.21
N LEU A 389 -7.41 21.02 0.61
CA LEU A 389 -7.59 19.74 1.28
C LEU A 389 -7.85 19.89 2.78
N GLU A 390 -8.63 18.98 3.36
CA GLU A 390 -8.99 18.98 4.78
C GLU A 390 -7.82 18.50 5.65
N VAL A 391 -7.20 19.39 6.43
CA VAL A 391 -6.20 19.01 7.44
C VAL A 391 -6.88 18.33 8.64
N VAL A 392 -6.43 17.13 8.97
CA VAL A 392 -6.98 16.26 10.03
C VAL A 392 -6.12 16.31 11.30
N GLU A 393 -4.80 16.42 11.16
CA GLU A 393 -3.85 16.59 12.27
C GLU A 393 -2.69 17.47 11.85
N GLN A 394 -2.39 18.48 12.66
CA GLN A 394 -1.27 19.39 12.49
C GLN A 394 -0.81 19.89 13.86
N HIS A 395 0.51 19.95 14.08
CA HIS A 395 1.12 20.50 15.29
C HIS A 395 2.17 21.56 14.92
N PRO A 396 2.22 22.73 15.59
CA PRO A 396 3.36 23.64 15.48
C PRO A 396 4.55 23.13 16.30
N HIS A 397 5.77 23.60 16.04
CA HIS A 397 6.91 23.36 16.93
C HIS A 397 6.73 24.09 18.26
N SER A 398 7.31 23.53 19.33
CA SER A 398 7.36 24.15 20.66
C SER A 398 8.35 25.33 20.76
N LEU A 399 9.15 25.57 19.72
CA LEU A 399 9.97 26.77 19.55
C LEU A 399 9.82 27.30 18.11
N PRO A 400 9.84 28.63 17.88
CA PRO A 400 9.77 29.19 16.54
C PRO A 400 10.90 28.70 15.63
N VAL A 401 10.52 28.29 14.42
CA VAL A 401 11.44 27.86 13.35
C VAL A 401 11.45 28.89 12.21
N GLU A 402 12.63 29.25 11.70
CA GLU A 402 12.79 30.35 10.75
C GLU A 402 11.94 30.18 9.48
N TYR A 403 11.91 28.96 8.94
CA TYR A 403 11.16 28.60 7.73
C TYR A 403 9.63 28.59 7.92
N GLY A 404 9.13 28.67 9.17
CA GLY A 404 7.70 28.72 9.48
C GLY A 404 7.12 30.13 9.63
N LYS A 405 7.97 31.17 9.70
CA LYS A 405 7.53 32.52 10.10
C LYS A 405 6.47 33.15 9.19
N GLU A 406 6.46 32.83 7.90
CA GLU A 406 5.60 33.48 6.91
C GLU A 406 4.22 32.82 6.78
N ARG A 407 4.12 31.50 6.97
CA ARG A 407 2.93 30.70 6.68
C ARG A 407 2.65 29.60 7.72
N GLY A 408 3.21 29.71 8.91
CA GLY A 408 3.16 28.67 9.93
C GLY A 408 4.04 27.46 9.59
N ASP A 409 4.23 26.59 10.58
CA ASP A 409 5.04 25.38 10.51
C ASP A 409 4.25 24.14 10.92
N THR A 410 4.70 22.98 10.44
CA THR A 410 4.12 21.68 10.77
C THR A 410 5.22 20.77 11.30
N ALA A 411 5.26 20.62 12.62
CA ALA A 411 6.15 19.73 13.34
C ALA A 411 5.69 18.27 13.23
N VAL A 412 6.64 17.37 13.04
CA VAL A 412 6.42 15.92 13.04
C VAL A 412 7.54 15.24 13.82
N ALA A 413 7.19 14.25 14.62
CA ALA A 413 8.12 13.44 15.42
C ALA A 413 7.65 12.00 15.36
N TRP A 414 8.52 11.07 14.93
CA TRP A 414 8.15 9.66 14.90
C TRP A 414 8.22 9.06 16.32
N PRO A 415 7.22 8.28 16.76
CA PRO A 415 5.88 8.08 16.18
C PRO A 415 4.82 9.02 16.80
N SER A 416 5.22 10.00 17.63
CA SER A 416 4.34 10.72 18.57
C SER A 416 3.62 11.96 18.05
N LEU A 417 4.13 12.63 17.01
CA LEU A 417 3.48 13.79 16.36
C LEU A 417 3.44 13.55 14.86
N ASP A 418 2.24 13.50 14.29
CA ASP A 418 2.01 13.26 12.87
C ASP A 418 1.46 14.50 12.17
N TYR A 419 1.49 14.46 10.84
CA TYR A 419 0.77 15.38 9.99
C TYR A 419 -0.17 14.57 9.09
N ARG A 420 -1.47 14.84 9.19
CA ARG A 420 -2.52 14.09 8.49
C ARG A 420 -3.50 15.02 7.80
N PHE A 421 -3.92 14.63 6.60
CA PHE A 421 -4.96 15.33 5.85
C PHE A 421 -5.83 14.32 5.09
N ARG A 422 -7.08 14.69 4.82
CA ARG A 422 -8.02 13.88 4.04
C ARG A 422 -8.03 14.33 2.59
N ASN A 423 -8.09 13.39 1.66
CA ASN A 423 -8.48 13.69 0.29
C ASN A 423 -10.01 13.85 0.19
N ASN A 424 -10.49 15.07 0.40
CA ASN A 424 -11.89 15.49 0.29
C ASN A 424 -12.31 15.91 -1.15
N THR A 425 -11.48 15.67 -2.18
CA THR A 425 -11.74 16.15 -3.56
C THR A 425 -12.79 15.34 -4.32
N GLY A 426 -13.01 14.07 -3.92
CA GLY A 426 -13.82 13.11 -4.67
C GLY A 426 -13.09 12.41 -5.82
N GLU A 427 -11.86 12.81 -6.13
CA GLU A 427 -10.99 12.20 -7.15
C GLU A 427 -9.66 11.72 -6.55
N LYS A 428 -8.93 10.86 -7.27
CA LYS A 428 -7.58 10.44 -6.84
C LYS A 428 -6.66 11.65 -6.85
N ILE A 429 -5.84 11.82 -5.80
CA ILE A 429 -4.70 12.74 -5.83
C ILE A 429 -3.37 11.99 -5.79
N THR A 430 -2.32 12.64 -6.31
CA THR A 430 -0.94 12.18 -6.31
C THR A 430 -0.04 13.28 -5.77
N ILE A 431 0.72 12.99 -4.72
CA ILE A 431 1.75 13.87 -4.16
C ILE A 431 3.01 13.69 -4.99
N LYS A 432 3.53 14.77 -5.58
CA LYS A 432 4.82 14.77 -6.27
C LYS A 432 5.77 15.71 -5.57
N THR A 433 7.05 15.36 -5.52
CA THR A 433 8.09 16.19 -4.92
C THR A 433 9.28 16.31 -5.85
N LYS A 434 9.92 17.48 -5.83
CA LYS A 434 11.13 17.73 -6.63
C LYS A 434 12.06 18.70 -5.90
N THR A 435 13.35 18.55 -6.13
CA THR A 435 14.37 19.47 -5.60
C THR A 435 14.90 20.34 -6.73
N VAL A 436 14.81 21.67 -6.59
CA VAL A 436 15.25 22.65 -7.59
C VAL A 436 16.22 23.62 -6.92
N GLY A 437 17.51 23.38 -7.08
CA GLY A 437 18.55 24.08 -6.34
C GLY A 437 18.42 23.83 -4.83
N GLU A 438 18.35 24.89 -4.02
CA GLU A 438 18.16 24.81 -2.57
C GLU A 438 16.67 24.73 -2.13
N TRP A 439 15.75 24.51 -3.07
CA TRP A 439 14.32 24.42 -2.78
C TRP A 439 13.81 22.98 -2.89
N LEU A 440 13.04 22.55 -1.89
CA LEU A 440 12.15 21.38 -1.99
C LEU A 440 10.76 21.90 -2.35
N GLU A 441 10.21 21.41 -3.45
CA GLU A 441 8.88 21.75 -3.95
C GLU A 441 7.97 20.51 -3.89
N VAL A 442 6.72 20.72 -3.48
CA VAL A 442 5.68 19.70 -3.39
C VAL A 442 4.48 20.16 -4.21
N GLU A 443 3.96 19.24 -5.02
CA GLU A 443 2.80 19.42 -5.89
C GLU A 443 1.74 18.37 -5.54
N ILE A 444 0.48 18.78 -5.53
CA ILE A 444 -0.69 17.92 -5.38
C ILE A 444 -1.44 17.91 -6.71
N TRP A 445 -1.45 16.76 -7.38
CA TRP A 445 -2.12 16.57 -8.68
C TRP A 445 -3.37 15.72 -8.51
N ALA A 446 -4.47 16.12 -9.14
CA ALA A 446 -5.69 15.32 -9.25
C ALA A 446 -5.77 14.61 -10.62
N GLY A 447 -6.23 13.35 -10.61
CA GLY A 447 -6.48 12.52 -11.81
C GLY A 447 -6.09 11.06 -11.65
#